data_AF-A0A037ZEG2-F1
#
_entry.id   AF-A0A037ZEG2-F1
#
_cell.length_a   1.000
_cell.length_b   1.000
_cell.length_c   1.000
_cell.angle_alpha   90.00
_cell.angle_beta   90.00
_cell.angle_gamma   90.00
#
_symmetry.space_group_name_H-M   'P 1'
#
loop_
_entity.id
_entity.type
_entity.pdbx_description
1 polymer ?
#
loop_
_entity_poly.entity_id
_entity_poly.type
_entity_poly.pdbx_seq_one_letter_code
_entity_poly.pdbx_strand_id
1 'polypeptide(L)' 'MNAPRLCAVAGTKLAGDADNFVLETNYTLDETFGHLKGFSGTFYSFGRLNLKTGEGLVRYTGEICK' A
#
# COMPACT_ATOMS: atom_id res chain seq x y z
N MET A 1 7.97 -17.77 9.82
CA MET A 1 7.79 -16.31 9.75
C MET A 1 6.77 -16.06 8.67
N ASN A 2 5.53 -15.71 9.01
CA ASN A 2 4.49 -15.44 8.03
C ASN A 2 4.57 -13.95 7.66
N ALA A 3 4.85 -13.66 6.39
CA ALA A 3 4.81 -12.31 5.86
C ALA A 3 3.35 -11.80 5.87
N PRO A 4 3.10 -10.50 6.10
CA PRO A 4 1.76 -9.93 6.02
C PRO A 4 1.17 -10.19 4.62
N ARG A 5 -0.07 -10.68 4.59
CA ARG A 5 -0.78 -10.97 3.34
C ARG A 5 -1.24 -9.66 2.71
N LEU A 6 -0.75 -9.39 1.51
CA LEU A 6 -1.23 -8.28 0.68
C LEU A 6 -2.58 -8.69 0.06
N CYS A 7 -3.68 -8.10 0.51
CA CYS A 7 -5.03 -8.60 0.18
C CYS A 7 -5.59 -8.06 -1.14
N ALA A 8 -5.20 -6.87 -1.61
CA ALA A 8 -5.56 -6.38 -2.93
C ALA A 8 -4.67 -5.20 -3.35
N VAL A 9 -4.27 -5.19 -4.62
CA VAL A 9 -3.61 -4.06 -5.28
C VAL A 9 -4.44 -3.70 -6.50
N ALA A 10 -5.00 -2.49 -6.53
CA ALA A 10 -5.74 -1.97 -7.66
C ALA A 10 -4.87 -0.92 -8.38
N GLY A 11 -4.44 -1.22 -9.60
CA GLY A 11 -3.71 -0.28 -10.44
C GLY A 11 -4.65 0.36 -11.46
N THR A 12 -4.70 1.69 -11.51
CA THR A 12 -5.47 2.42 -12.53
C THR A 12 -4.54 3.34 -13.31
N LYS A 13 -4.67 3.33 -14.63
CA LYS A 13 -3.98 4.27 -15.51
C LYS A 13 -4.63 5.65 -15.37
N LEU A 14 -3.84 6.70 -15.19
CA LEU A 14 -4.39 8.05 -15.14
C LEU A 14 -4.92 8.45 -16.51
N ALA A 15 -6.18 8.91 -16.55
CA ALA A 15 -6.82 9.33 -17.79
C ALA A 15 -6.04 10.52 -18.40
N GLY A 16 -5.64 10.37 -19.67
CA GLY A 16 -4.86 11.38 -20.39
C GLY A 16 -3.35 11.33 -20.16
N ASP A 17 -2.84 10.39 -19.36
CA ASP A 17 -1.40 10.27 -19.06
C ASP A 17 -0.91 8.84 -19.29
N ALA A 18 -0.18 8.63 -20.39
CA ALA A 18 0.27 7.30 -20.80
C ALA A 18 1.38 6.72 -19.92
N ASP A 19 2.16 7.61 -19.30
CA ASP A 19 3.38 7.28 -18.59
C ASP A 19 3.15 7.21 -17.07
N ASN A 20 1.99 7.65 -16.58
CA ASN A 20 1.69 7.69 -15.16
C ASN A 20 0.59 6.71 -14.74
N PHE A 21 0.93 5.92 -13.73
CA PHE A 21 0.07 4.91 -13.14
C PHE A 21 -0.16 5.24 -11.66
N VAL A 22 -1.39 5.03 -11.20
CA VAL A 22 -1.71 5.11 -9.79
C VAL A 22 -1.92 3.70 -9.26
N LEU A 23 -1.29 3.42 -8.14
CA LEU A 23 -1.44 2.19 -7.39
C LEU A 23 -2.18 2.50 -6.09
N GLU A 24 -3.34 1.89 -5.91
CA GLU A 24 -4.06 1.95 -4.63
C GLU A 24 -3.90 0.61 -3.94
N THR A 25 -3.39 0.64 -2.70
CA THR A 25 -3.24 -0.57 -1.90
C THR A 25 -3.92 -0.38 -0.56
N ASN A 26 -4.79 -1.33 -0.24
CA ASN A 26 -5.42 -1.45 1.07
C ASN A 26 -4.89 -2.72 1.73
N TYR A 27 -4.38 -2.61 2.95
CA TYR A 27 -3.96 -3.77 3.72
C TYR A 27 -4.36 -3.66 5.19
N THR A 28 -4.78 -4.80 5.73
CA THR A 28 -5.18 -4.98 7.13
C THR A 28 -4.16 -5.89 7.80
N LEU A 29 -3.76 -5.54 9.03
CA LEU A 29 -2.91 -6.40 9.85
C LEU A 29 -3.77 -7.42 10.60
N ASP A 30 -3.86 -8.63 10.06
CA ASP A 30 -4.66 -9.72 10.67
C ASP A 30 -3.94 -10.42 11.82
N GLU A 31 -2.64 -10.73 11.66
CA GLU A 31 -1.82 -11.35 12.69
C GLU A 31 -0.48 -10.63 12.85
N THR A 32 -0.17 -10.25 14.10
CA THR A 32 1.07 -9.56 14.47
C THR A 32 1.87 -10.38 15.47
N PHE A 33 3.20 -10.32 15.38
CA PHE A 33 4.13 -11.14 16.17
C PHE A 33 5.25 -10.30 16.79
N GLY A 34 5.99 -10.89 17.73
CA GLY A 34 7.11 -10.23 18.41
C GLY A 34 6.66 -9.00 19.23
N HIS A 35 7.41 -7.90 19.14
CA HIS A 35 7.10 -6.66 19.86
C HIS A 35 5.79 -5.98 19.41
N LEU A 36 5.25 -6.37 18.25
CA LEU A 36 4.00 -5.86 17.72
C LEU A 36 2.82 -6.81 17.98
N LYS A 37 3.01 -7.89 18.77
CA LYS A 37 1.93 -8.84 19.06
C LYS A 37 0.74 -8.14 19.72
N GLY A 38 -0.46 -8.39 19.18
CA GLY A 38 -1.72 -7.84 19.67
C GLY A 38 -2.07 -6.47 19.07
N PHE A 39 -1.19 -5.90 18.26
CA PHE A 39 -1.54 -4.73 17.48
C PHE A 39 -2.35 -5.13 16.24
N SER A 40 -3.27 -4.26 15.86
CA SER A 40 -4.07 -4.33 14.64
C SER A 40 -4.03 -2.98 13.94
N GLY A 41 -4.42 -2.94 12.67
CA GLY A 41 -4.43 -1.69 11.92
C GLY A 41 -4.89 -1.87 10.49
N THR A 42 -5.44 -0.81 9.93
CA THR A 42 -5.78 -0.73 8.51
C THR A 42 -4.99 0.40 7.90
N PHE A 43 -4.42 0.13 6.73
CA PHE A 43 -3.59 1.07 6.01
C PHE A 43 -4.10 1.24 4.60
N TYR A 44 -4.06 2.48 4.18
CA TYR A 44 -4.34 2.92 2.84
C TYR A 44 -3.04 3.50 2.26
N SER A 45 -2.66 3.10 1.05
CA SER A 45 -1.59 3.77 0.31
C SER A 45 -1.97 4.13 -1.11
N PHE A 46 -1.49 5.30 -1.54
CA PHE A 46 -1.54 5.79 -2.91
C PHE A 46 -0.11 5.90 -3.44
N GLY A 47 0.20 5.14 -4.47
CA GLY A 47 1.44 5.23 -5.23
C GLY A 47 1.19 5.91 -6.58
N ARG A 48 2.10 6.80 -7.00
CA ARG A 48 2.22 7.24 -8.40
C ARG A 48 3.53 6.71 -8.95
N LEU A 49 3.48 6.03 -10.09
CA LEU A 49 4.63 5.57 -10.85
C LEU A 49 4.69 6.32 -12.18
N ASN A 50 5.84 6.91 -12.48
CA ASN A 50 6.16 7.44 -13.80
C ASN A 50 7.05 6.43 -14.53
N LEU A 51 6.51 5.76 -15.55
CA LEU A 51 7.23 4.73 -16.30
C LEU A 51 8.34 5.29 -17.19
N LYS A 52 8.28 6.57 -17.54
CA LYS A 52 9.29 7.22 -18.37
C LYS A 52 10.55 7.56 -17.57
N THR A 53 10.40 8.02 -16.33
CA THR A 53 11.53 8.37 -15.45
C THR A 53 11.92 7.23 -14.50
N GLY A 54 11.04 6.26 -14.29
CA GLY A 54 11.20 5.21 -13.28
C GLY A 54 10.95 5.69 -11.84
N GLU A 55 10.51 6.94 -11.66
CA GLU A 55 10.28 7.51 -10.35
C GLU A 55 8.94 7.06 -9.76
N GLY A 56 8.97 6.70 -8.48
CA GLY A 56 7.80 6.33 -7.70
C GLY A 56 7.63 7.25 -6.50
N LEU A 57 6.42 7.76 -6.29
CA LEU A 57 6.02 8.43 -5.06
C LEU A 57 4.95 7.60 -4.38
N VAL A 58 5.17 7.20 -3.12
CA VAL A 58 4.18 6.48 -2.32
C VAL A 58 3.82 7.32 -1.11
N ARG A 59 2.52 7.53 -0.89
CA ARG A 59 1.98 8.11 0.34
C ARG A 59 1.14 7.05 1.04
N TYR A 60 1.33 6.93 2.34
CA TYR A 60 0.56 6.04 3.20
C TYR A 60 -0.19 6.84 4.25
N THR A 61 -1.36 6.36 4.62
CA THR A 61 -2.16 6.83 5.75
C THR A 61 -2.76 5.60 6.41
N GLY A 62 -2.67 5.54 7.73
CA GLY A 62 -3.18 4.42 8.50
C GLY A 62 -2.90 4.62 9.97
N GLU A 63 -3.66 3.91 10.79
CA GLU A 63 -3.54 3.93 12.23
C GLU A 63 -3.17 2.54 12.74
N ILE A 64 -2.25 2.51 13.70
CA ILE A 64 -1.89 1.29 14.44
C ILE A 64 -2.56 1.39 15.81
N CYS A 65 -3.42 0.41 16.09
CA CYS A 65 -4.16 0.32 17.34
C CYS A 65 -3.74 -0.96 18.09
N LYS A 66 -3.85 -0.92 19.42
CA LYS A 66 -3.57 -2.06 20.30
C LYS A 66 -4.82 -2.46 21.05
#